data_AF-A0A645AY21-F1
#
_entry.id   AF-A0A645AY21-F1
#
_cell.length_a   1.000
_cell.length_b   1.000
_cell.length_c   1.000
_cell.angle_alpha   90.00
_cell.angle_beta   90.00
_cell.angle_gamma   90.00
#
_symmetry.space_group_name_H-M   'P 1'
#
loop_
_entity.id
_entity.type
_entity.pdbx_description
1 polymer ?
#
loop_
_entity_poly.entity_id
_entity_poly.type
_entity_poly.pdbx_seq_one_letter_code
_entity_poly.pdbx_strand_id
1 'polypeptide(L)'
;MDVETYEQLPLNHDQVEDAIDFIVENQNVKVRFFKGAPFSVEAPNFVELTITHSEPGVRGDTATGTTKPATLETGYKLNVPLFVNEGDRIRVDTRTGEYMERV
;
A
#
# COMPACT_ATOMS: atom_id res chain seq x y z
N MET A 1 7.38 8.65 14.09
CA MET A 1 8.34 9.57 14.72
C MET A 1 8.33 10.85 13.94
N ASP A 2 8.19 11.99 14.60
CA ASP A 2 8.31 13.29 13.93
C ASP A 2 9.77 13.49 13.49
N VAL A 3 10.00 13.78 12.21
CA VAL A 3 11.36 13.96 11.65
C VAL A 3 11.97 15.31 11.99
N GLU A 4 11.16 16.29 12.40
CA GLU A 4 11.60 17.63 12.77
C GLU A 4 11.88 17.72 14.27
N THR A 5 10.97 17.21 15.10
CA THR A 5 11.07 17.31 16.57
C THR A 5 11.66 16.08 17.24
N TYR A 6 11.81 14.97 16.50
CA TYR A 6 12.23 13.66 17.03
C TYR A 6 11.26 13.11 18.09
N GLU A 7 10.05 13.68 18.21
CA GLU A 7 9.05 13.23 19.17
C GLU A 7 8.35 11.95 18.69
N GLN A 8 8.09 11.05 19.65
CA GLN A 8 7.30 9.85 19.43
C GLN A 8 5.87 10.13 19.88
N LEU A 9 4.97 10.32 18.91
CA LEU A 9 3.54 10.45 19.15
C LEU A 9 2.89 9.07 19.05
N PRO A 10 2.30 8.53 20.13
CA PRO A 10 1.46 7.35 20.03
C PRO A 10 0.19 7.70 19.26
N LEU A 11 -0.21 6.83 18.33
CA LEU A 11 -1.42 6.95 17.53
C LEU A 11 -2.34 5.77 17.84
N ASN A 12 -3.64 6.04 17.88
CA ASN A 12 -4.68 5.02 18.01
C ASN A 12 -4.97 4.40 16.64
N HIS A 13 -5.50 3.17 16.66
CA HIS A 13 -5.90 2.45 15.45
C HIS A 13 -6.85 3.29 14.57
N ASP A 14 -7.85 3.92 15.17
CA ASP A 14 -8.83 4.78 14.48
C ASP A 14 -8.20 5.95 13.71
N GLN A 15 -7.00 6.39 14.08
CA GLN A 15 -6.29 7.49 13.41
C GLN A 15 -5.48 7.01 12.20
N VAL A 16 -5.19 5.71 12.12
CA VAL A 16 -4.35 5.08 11.09
C VAL A 16 -5.10 4.07 10.24
N GLU A 17 -6.37 3.80 10.53
CA GLU A 17 -7.19 2.75 9.88
C GLU A 17 -7.12 2.80 8.36
N ASP A 18 -7.24 3.98 7.75
CA ASP A 18 -7.21 4.14 6.29
C ASP A 18 -5.81 3.93 5.67
N ALA A 19 -4.75 4.12 6.46
CA ALA A 19 -3.38 4.15 5.98
C ALA A 19 -2.59 2.89 6.35
N ILE A 20 -3.00 2.17 7.39
CA ILE A 20 -2.26 1.04 7.97
C ILE A 20 -2.05 -0.09 6.96
N ASP A 21 -3.00 -0.29 6.06
CA ASP A 21 -2.95 -1.31 4.99
C ASP A 21 -1.88 -1.02 3.92
N PHE A 22 -1.39 0.23 3.85
CA PHE A 22 -0.45 0.70 2.83
C PHE A 22 0.88 1.18 3.39
N ILE A 23 1.05 1.17 4.72
CA ILE A 23 2.26 1.64 5.39
C ILE A 23 3.18 0.46 5.68
N VAL A 24 4.43 0.55 5.23
CA VAL A 24 5.52 -0.36 5.60
C VAL A 24 6.41 0.23 6.69
N GLU A 25 7.13 -0.63 7.39
CA GLU A 25 8.11 -0.21 8.40
C GLU A 25 9.12 0.79 7.79
N ASN A 26 9.44 1.84 8.56
CA ASN A 26 10.32 2.95 8.15
C ASN A 26 9.82 3.82 7.01
N GLN A 27 8.53 3.77 6.66
CA GLN A 27 7.97 4.67 5.66
C GLN A 27 7.58 6.03 6.25
N ASN A 28 7.87 7.09 5.50
CA ASN A 28 7.45 8.44 5.88
C ASN A 28 5.97 8.63 5.53
N VAL A 29 5.18 9.02 6.53
CA VAL A 29 3.75 9.28 6.41
C VAL A 29 3.42 10.72 6.79
N LYS A 30 2.32 11.26 6.27
CA LYS A 30 1.86 12.60 6.65
C LYS A 30 0.87 12.48 7.79
N VAL A 31 1.20 13.06 8.94
CA VAL A 31 0.26 13.14 10.06
C VAL A 31 -0.45 14.48 10.01
N ARG A 32 -1.78 14.46 9.96
CA ARG A 32 -2.60 15.67 10.02
C ARG A 32 -2.95 15.97 11.47
N PHE A 33 -2.64 17.19 11.89
CA PHE A 33 -2.95 17.71 13.22
C PHE A 33 -4.15 18.65 13.16
N PHE A 34 -5.06 18.50 14.11
CA PHE A 34 -6.17 19.41 14.33
C PHE A 34 -6.15 19.86 15.79
N LYS A 35 -6.00 21.18 16.01
CA LYS A 35 -5.91 21.80 17.35
C LYS A 35 -4.87 21.16 18.28
N GLY A 36 -3.73 20.72 17.73
CA GLY A 36 -2.64 20.11 18.50
C GLY A 36 -2.80 18.62 18.78
N ALA A 37 -3.89 17.99 18.35
CA ALA A 37 -4.05 16.54 18.39
C ALA A 37 -3.87 15.96 16.97
N PRO A 38 -3.10 14.87 16.79
CA PRO A 38 -3.15 14.12 15.53
C PRO A 38 -4.56 13.56 15.38
N PHE A 39 -5.14 13.64 14.18
CA PHE A 39 -6.49 13.11 13.93
C PHE A 39 -6.53 12.10 12.79
N SER A 40 -5.57 12.15 11.86
CA SER A 40 -5.52 11.25 10.73
C SER A 40 -4.09 11.12 10.23
N VAL A 41 -3.71 9.91 9.87
CA VAL A 41 -2.48 9.62 9.14
C VAL A 41 -2.83 9.37 7.69
N GLU A 42 -2.11 10.05 6.81
CA GLU A 42 -2.23 9.91 5.38
C GLU A 42 -0.96 9.22 4.87
N ALA A 43 -1.13 8.05 4.28
CA ALA A 43 -0.06 7.37 3.56
C ALA A 43 0.39 8.24 2.36
N PRO A 44 1.63 8.08 1.87
CA PRO A 44 2.02 8.64 0.60
C PRO A 44 1.03 8.25 -0.50
N ASN A 45 0.81 9.12 -1.48
CA ASN A 45 -0.06 8.81 -2.63
C ASN A 45 0.34 7.53 -3.35
N PHE A 46 1.64 7.20 -3.32
CA PHE A 46 2.17 6.00 -3.93
C PHE A 46 3.07 5.28 -2.96
N VAL A 47 2.83 3.97 -2.82
CA VAL A 47 3.61 3.10 -1.97
C VAL A 47 4.17 1.96 -2.79
N GLU A 48 5.39 1.55 -2.47
CA GLU A 48 6.03 0.40 -3.09
C GLU A 48 5.87 -0.78 -2.15
N LEU A 49 5.16 -1.80 -2.61
CA LEU A 49 4.84 -2.98 -1.82
C LEU A 49 5.22 -4.23 -2.61
N THR A 50 5.75 -5.21 -1.89
CA THR A 50 6.17 -6.48 -2.46
C THR A 50 5.00 -7.45 -2.46
N ILE A 51 4.83 -8.19 -3.57
CA ILE A 51 3.79 -9.22 -3.66
C ILE A 51 4.25 -10.47 -2.92
N THR A 52 3.50 -10.85 -1.90
CA THR A 52 3.75 -12.08 -1.12
C THR A 52 3.05 -13.28 -1.72
N HIS A 53 1.90 -13.07 -2.37
CA HIS A 53 1.14 -14.15 -3.00
C HIS A 53 0.43 -13.68 -4.26
N SER A 54 0.44 -14.48 -5.32
CA SER A 54 -0.34 -14.19 -6.52
C SER A 54 -0.84 -15.46 -7.17
N GLU A 55 -2.08 -15.46 -7.68
CA GLU A 55 -2.61 -16.63 -8.36
C GLU A 55 -1.87 -16.89 -9.69
N PRO A 56 -1.65 -18.16 -10.07
CA PRO A 56 -1.04 -18.49 -11.34
C PRO A 56 -1.97 -18.05 -12.48
N GLY A 57 -1.50 -17.08 -13.27
CA GLY A 57 -2.23 -16.58 -14.42
C GLY A 57 -2.44 -17.67 -15.45
N VAL A 58 -3.70 -18.09 -15.66
CA VAL A 58 -4.03 -19.08 -16.69
C VAL A 58 -3.86 -18.40 -18.05
N ARG A 59 -2.73 -18.70 -18.71
CA ARG A 59 -2.31 -18.18 -20.02
C ARG A 59 -3.22 -18.62 -21.20
N GLY A 60 -4.44 -19.09 -20.91
CA GLY A 60 -5.41 -19.63 -21.86
C GLY A 60 -6.49 -18.63 -22.30
N ASP A 61 -6.69 -17.53 -21.58
CA ASP A 61 -7.68 -16.52 -21.95
C ASP A 61 -6.98 -15.35 -22.66
N THR A 62 -7.16 -15.30 -23.98
CA THR A 62 -6.53 -14.32 -24.90
C THR A 62 -7.24 -12.96 -24.88
N ALA A 63 -7.92 -12.63 -23.78
CA ALA A 63 -8.51 -11.33 -23.57
C ALA A 63 -7.42 -10.34 -23.11
N THR A 64 -7.09 -9.37 -23.97
CA THR A 64 -6.33 -8.18 -23.59
C THR A 64 -6.95 -7.53 -22.35
N GLY A 65 -6.22 -7.49 -21.24
CA GLY A 65 -6.64 -6.82 -20.00
C GLY A 65 -6.97 -7.72 -18.82
N THR A 66 -6.68 -9.03 -18.87
CA THR A 66 -6.86 -9.91 -17.71
C THR A 66 -5.95 -9.50 -16.57
N THR A 67 -6.54 -9.19 -15.41
CA THR A 67 -5.85 -9.01 -14.14
C THR A 67 -6.04 -10.26 -13.29
N LYS A 68 -5.13 -10.48 -12.35
CA LYS A 68 -5.20 -11.53 -11.34
C LYS A 68 -5.17 -10.92 -9.95
N PRO A 69 -5.84 -11.53 -8.97
CA PRO A 69 -5.71 -11.11 -7.59
C PRO A 69 -4.29 -11.42 -7.08
N ALA A 70 -3.70 -10.45 -6.38
CA ALA A 70 -2.45 -10.57 -5.67
C ALA A 70 -2.58 -10.00 -4.27
N THR A 71 -1.80 -10.57 -3.35
CA THR A 71 -1.69 -10.15 -1.95
C THR A 71 -0.32 -9.52 -1.74
N LEU A 72 -0.31 -8.36 -1.10
CA LEU A 72 0.89 -7.61 -0.74
C LEU A 72 1.48 -8.07 0.60
N GLU A 73 2.68 -7.59 0.91
CA GLU A 73 3.32 -7.80 2.23
C GLU A 73 2.52 -7.25 3.40
N THR A 74 1.70 -6.22 3.18
CA THR A 74 0.79 -5.67 4.19
C THR A 74 -0.47 -6.53 4.39
N GLY A 75 -0.71 -7.51 3.53
CA GLY A 75 -1.95 -8.30 3.49
C GLY A 75 -3.06 -7.70 2.62
N TYR A 76 -2.86 -6.49 2.09
CA TYR A 76 -3.78 -5.85 1.16
C TYR A 76 -3.89 -6.66 -0.14
N LYS A 77 -5.13 -6.82 -0.66
CA LYS A 77 -5.42 -7.58 -1.88
C LYS A 77 -5.84 -6.65 -3.00
N LEU A 78 -5.19 -6.77 -4.15
CA LEU A 78 -5.54 -5.99 -5.35
C LEU A 78 -5.41 -6.81 -6.62
N ASN A 79 -5.92 -6.25 -7.72
CA ASN A 79 -5.81 -6.85 -9.04
C ASN A 79 -4.56 -6.33 -9.76
N VAL A 80 -3.64 -7.23 -10.06
CA VAL A 80 -2.39 -6.93 -10.79
C VAL A 80 -2.37 -7.62 -12.16
N PRO A 81 -1.60 -7.12 -13.13
CA PRO A 81 -1.45 -7.79 -14.41
C PRO A 81 -0.86 -9.22 -14.30
N LEU A 82 -1.20 -10.10 -15.24
CA LEU A 82 -0.75 -11.50 -15.27
C LEU A 82 0.77 -11.69 -15.26
N PHE A 83 1.55 -10.70 -15.72
CA PHE A 83 3.01 -10.78 -15.79
C PHE A 83 3.71 -10.59 -14.45
N VAL A 84 2.99 -10.08 -13.45
CA VAL A 84 3.52 -9.81 -12.11
C VAL A 84 3.61 -11.12 -11.33
N ASN A 85 4.69 -11.38 -10.61
CA ASN A 85 4.88 -12.63 -9.86
C ASN A 85 5.10 -12.37 -8.36
N GLU A 86 5.05 -13.44 -7.57
CA GLU A 86 5.44 -13.40 -6.17
C GLU A 86 6.91 -12.95 -6.04
N GLY A 87 7.17 -12.01 -5.14
CA GLY A 87 8.46 -11.35 -4.98
C GLY A 87 8.68 -10.10 -5.84
N ASP A 88 7.81 -9.83 -6.83
CA ASP A 88 7.89 -8.57 -7.58
C ASP A 88 7.47 -7.40 -6.68
N ARG A 89 8.19 -6.28 -6.80
CA ARG A 89 7.80 -5.00 -6.21
C ARG A 89 6.89 -4.24 -7.14
N ILE A 90 5.76 -3.81 -6.59
CA ILE A 90 4.77 -3.02 -7.32
C ILE A 90 4.49 -1.73 -6.61
N ARG A 91 4.20 -0.70 -7.41
CA ARG A 91 3.73 0.58 -6.93
C ARG A 91 2.21 0.58 -6.94
N VAL A 92 1.62 0.92 -5.80
CA VAL A 92 0.16 0.97 -5.58
C VAL A 92 -0.23 2.41 -5.29
N ASP A 93 -1.32 2.88 -5.90
CA ASP A 93 -1.95 4.16 -5.54
C ASP A 93 -2.81 3.95 -4.29
N THR A 94 -2.47 4.62 -3.18
CA THR A 94 -3.19 4.47 -1.90
C THR A 94 -4.55 5.14 -1.87
N ARG A 95 -4.83 6.01 -2.84
CA ARG A 95 -6.12 6.72 -2.94
C ARG A 95 -7.19 5.86 -3.59
N THR A 96 -6.80 5.02 -4.54
CA THR A 96 -7.70 4.10 -5.27
C THR A 96 -7.49 2.65 -4.86
N GLY A 97 -6.35 2.31 -4.26
CA GLY A 97 -5.96 0.94 -3.95
C GLY A 97 -5.57 0.13 -5.18
N GLU A 98 -5.25 0.79 -6.30
CA GLU A 98 -4.98 0.14 -7.58
C GLU A 98 -3.48 -0.02 -7.87
N TYR A 99 -3.16 -1.05 -8.65
CA TYR A 99 -1.83 -1.23 -9.21
C TYR A 99 -1.51 -0.11 -10.21
N MET A 100 -0.32 0.49 -10.08
CA MET A 100 0.20 1.44 -11.06
C MET A 100 1.25 0.84 -11.97
N GLU A 101 2.38 0.43 -11.39
CA GLU A 101 3.57 0.01 -12.14
C GLU A 101 4.39 -1.01 -11.36
N ARG A 102 5.24 -1.75 -12.06
CA ARG A 102 6.22 -2.66 -11.46
C ARG A 102 7.56 -1.93 -11.39
N VAL A 103 8.21 -1.97 -10.23
CA VAL A 103 9.50 -1.33 -9.95
C VAL A 103 10.64 -2.31 -10.19
#